data_AF-A0A9D6UVI3-F1
#
_entry.id   AF-A0A9D6UVI3-F1
#
_cell.length_a   1.000
_cell.length_b   1.000
_cell.length_c   1.000
_cell.angle_alpha   90.00
_cell.angle_beta   90.00
_cell.angle_gamma   90.00
#
_symmetry.space_group_name_H-M   'P 1'
#
loop_
_entity.id
_entity.type
_entity.pdbx_description
1 polymer ?
#
loop_
_entity_poly.entity_id
_entity_poly.type
_entity_poly.pdbx_seq_one_letter_code
_entity_poly.pdbx_strand_id
1 'polypeptide(L)'
;MGDPLFLSLWLRGYSALALPVYLKKMLGVFPHSKLSPGAVMRVFALSFTEAPVYEEIIHGEVDAAELVSRAQGLMHEDCAFQVEARW
;
A
#
# COMPACT_ATOMS: atom_id res chain seq x y z
N MET A 1 3.09 22.42 -4.39
CA MET A 1 1.97 21.47 -4.23
C MET A 1 1.91 20.70 -5.53
N GLY A 2 2.31 19.43 -5.54
CA GLY A 2 2.10 18.57 -6.70
C GLY A 2 0.74 17.90 -6.56
N ASP A 3 0.04 17.71 -7.67
CA ASP A 3 -1.23 16.98 -7.66
C ASP A 3 -0.98 15.50 -7.35
N PRO A 4 -1.78 14.88 -6.47
CA PRO A 4 -1.65 13.46 -6.20
C PRO A 4 -2.03 12.63 -7.43
N LEU A 5 -1.22 11.62 -7.74
CA LEU A 5 -1.45 10.64 -8.80
C LEU A 5 -1.89 9.35 -8.13
N PHE A 6 -3.05 8.86 -8.55
CA PHE A 6 -3.63 7.64 -8.02
C PHE A 6 -3.43 6.51 -9.03
N LEU A 7 -2.75 5.45 -8.61
CA LEU A 7 -2.68 4.19 -9.35
C LEU A 7 -3.65 3.19 -8.70
N SER A 8 -4.79 2.94 -9.35
CA SER A 8 -5.74 1.91 -8.93
C SER A 8 -5.63 0.69 -9.84
N LEU A 9 -5.43 -0.49 -9.27
CA LEU A 9 -5.24 -1.74 -10.01
C LEU A 9 -6.41 -2.69 -9.73
N TRP A 10 -7.11 -3.12 -10.79
CA TRP A 10 -8.13 -4.15 -10.68
C TRP A 10 -7.52 -5.53 -10.99
N LEU A 11 -7.42 -6.37 -9.96
CA LEU A 11 -6.81 -7.70 -10.09
C LEU A 11 -7.84 -8.71 -10.63
N ARG A 12 -7.53 -9.36 -11.75
CA ARG A 12 -8.36 -10.46 -12.29
C ARG A 12 -8.09 -11.75 -11.52
N GLY A 13 -9.15 -12.48 -11.15
CA GLY A 13 -9.02 -13.72 -10.37
C GLY A 13 -8.46 -13.47 -8.97
N TYR A 14 -8.88 -12.37 -8.34
CA TYR A 14 -8.40 -11.98 -7.03
C TYR A 14 -8.58 -13.11 -6.01
N SER A 15 -7.52 -13.36 -5.25
CA SER A 15 -7.50 -14.15 -4.03
C SER A 15 -6.75 -13.36 -2.99
N ALA A 16 -7.25 -13.31 -1.76
CA ALA A 16 -6.58 -12.64 -0.66
C ALA A 16 -5.10 -13.09 -0.54
N LEU A 17 -4.83 -14.40 -0.70
CA LEU A 17 -3.49 -14.98 -0.65
C LEU A 17 -2.51 -14.42 -1.69
N ALA A 18 -3.01 -13.92 -2.82
CA ALA A 18 -2.19 -13.37 -3.88
C ALA A 18 -1.88 -11.87 -3.68
N LEU A 19 -2.65 -11.19 -2.83
CA LEU A 19 -2.52 -9.74 -2.59
C LEU A 19 -1.11 -9.32 -2.13
N PRO A 20 -0.44 -10.02 -1.18
CA PRO A 20 0.94 -9.70 -0.79
C PRO A 20 1.92 -9.73 -1.96
N VAL A 21 1.73 -10.68 -2.89
CA VAL A 21 2.60 -10.84 -4.07
C VAL A 21 2.43 -9.66 -5.01
N TYR A 22 1.19 -9.23 -5.26
CA TYR A 22 0.92 -8.08 -6.13
C TYR A 22 1.34 -6.75 -5.48
N LEU A 23 1.10 -6.59 -4.18
CA LEU A 23 1.56 -5.43 -3.41
C LEU A 23 3.08 -5.31 -3.49
N LYS A 24 3.81 -6.40 -3.27
CA LYS A 24 5.28 -6.43 -3.38
C LYS A 24 5.76 -5.99 -4.77
N LYS A 25 5.14 -6.53 -5.82
CA LYS A 25 5.48 -6.17 -7.21
C LYS A 25 5.23 -4.70 -7.48
N MET A 26 4.08 -4.17 -7.07
CA MET A 26 3.73 -2.76 -7.23
C MET A 26 4.73 -1.85 -6.51
N LEU A 27 5.06 -2.14 -5.25
CA LEU A 27 6.03 -1.38 -4.48
C LEU A 27 7.43 -1.41 -5.10
N GLY A 28 7.82 -2.52 -5.72
CA GLY A 28 9.12 -2.68 -6.38
C GLY A 28 9.25 -1.92 -7.72
N VAL A 29 8.14 -1.54 -8.36
CA VAL A 29 8.16 -0.78 -9.63
C VAL A 29 7.70 0.67 -9.47
N PHE A 30 7.10 1.02 -8.34
CA PHE A 30 6.66 2.39 -8.07
C PHE A 30 7.88 3.31 -7.94
N PRO A 31 7.86 4.50 -8.58
CA PRO A 31 8.99 5.43 -8.53
C PRO A 31 9.01 6.14 -7.18
N HIS A 32 9.72 5.62 -6.18
CA HIS A 32 9.84 6.27 -4.88
C HIS A 32 10.86 7.42 -4.92
N SER A 33 10.51 8.54 -4.28
CA SER A 33 11.38 9.71 -4.19
C SER A 33 12.62 9.43 -3.35
N LYS A 34 13.80 9.63 -3.95
CA LYS A 34 15.08 9.56 -3.22
C LYS A 34 15.39 10.83 -2.41
N LEU A 35 14.80 11.96 -2.80
CA LEU A 35 15.04 13.26 -2.16
C LEU A 35 14.13 13.48 -0.94
N SER A 36 12.98 12.82 -0.90
CA SER A 36 12.02 12.95 0.19
C SER A 36 11.39 11.59 0.48
N PRO A 37 12.20 10.64 0.97
CA PRO A 37 11.74 9.27 1.19
C PRO A 37 10.71 9.22 2.32
N GLY A 38 9.84 8.21 2.25
CA GLY A 38 8.79 7.95 3.21
C GLY A 38 7.47 7.61 2.54
N ALA A 39 6.61 6.92 3.30
CA ALA A 39 5.29 6.53 2.84
C ALA A 39 4.30 6.47 4.01
N VAL A 40 3.02 6.40 3.69
CA VAL A 40 1.95 6.06 4.64
C VAL A 40 1.24 4.82 4.12
N MET A 41 1.20 3.78 4.93
CA MET A 41 0.41 2.58 4.66
C MET A 41 -0.91 2.67 5.41
N ARG A 42 -2.01 2.41 4.72
CA ARG A 42 -3.35 2.34 5.30
C ARG A 42 -4.03 1.05 4.91
N VAL A 43 -4.83 0.52 5.83
CA VAL A 43 -5.76 -0.58 5.58
C VAL A 43 -7.17 -0.11 5.87
N PHE A 44 -8.05 -0.29 4.91
CA PHE A 44 -9.48 0.00 5.01
C PHE A 44 -10.26 -1.33 4.99
N ALA A 45 -11.30 -1.45 5.81
CA ALA A 45 -12.11 -2.67 5.83
C ALA A 45 -13.08 -2.69 4.64
N LEU A 46 -13.98 -1.70 4.53
CA LEU A 46 -15.05 -1.70 3.53
C LEU A 46 -15.07 -0.48 2.62
N SER A 47 -14.73 0.71 3.14
CA SER A 47 -14.79 1.96 2.38
C SER A 47 -13.61 2.88 2.67
N PHE A 48 -13.15 3.59 1.64
CA PHE A 48 -12.17 4.68 1.77
C PHE A 48 -12.75 5.95 2.41
N THR A 49 -14.08 6.04 2.58
CA THR A 49 -14.73 7.15 3.29
C THR A 49 -14.73 6.97 4.80
N GLU A 50 -14.39 5.77 5.27
CA GLU A 50 -14.30 5.45 6.70
C GLU A 50 -12.86 5.62 7.18
N ALA A 51 -12.68 5.71 8.50
CA ALA A 51 -11.35 5.73 9.08
C ALA A 51 -10.61 4.43 8.76
N PRO A 52 -9.32 4.49 8.39
CA PRO A 52 -8.53 3.29 8.21
C PRO A 52 -8.46 2.51 9.53
N VAL A 53 -8.61 1.19 9.45
CA VAL A 53 -8.48 0.31 10.63
C VAL A 53 -7.03 0.18 11.07
N TYR A 54 -6.10 0.50 10.17
CA TYR A 54 -4.68 0.55 10.42
C TYR A 54 -4.08 1.69 9.60
N GLU A 55 -3.27 2.51 10.25
CA GLU A 55 -2.46 3.55 9.60
C GLU A 55 -1.05 3.51 10.20
N GLU A 56 -0.06 3.54 9.32
CA GLU A 56 1.34 3.58 9.74
C GLU A 56 2.15 4.51 8.86
N ILE A 57 2.97 5.34 9.51
CA ILE A 57 3.91 6.23 8.86
C ILE A 57 5.26 5.53 8.76
N ILE A 58 5.76 5.42 7.53
CA ILE A 58 7.06 4.84 7.22
C ILE A 58 8.04 5.98 6.99
N HIS A 59 9.04 6.05 7.87
CA HIS A 59 10.11 7.03 7.78
C HIS A 59 11.27 6.46 6.97
N GLY A 60 11.75 7.22 5.98
CA GLY A 60 12.90 6.83 5.17
C GLY A 60 12.52 5.93 3.98
N GLU A 61 13.47 5.12 3.54
CA GLU A 61 13.30 4.30 2.33
C GLU A 61 12.20 3.25 2.51
N VAL A 62 11.42 3.06 1.45
CA VAL A 62 10.29 2.12 1.43
C VAL A 62 10.82 0.71 1.16
N ASP A 63 10.90 -0.13 2.19
CA ASP A 63 11.20 -1.56 2.03
C ASP A 63 9.91 -2.33 1.68
N ALA A 64 9.82 -2.76 0.43
CA ALA A 64 8.70 -3.55 -0.07
C ALA A 64 8.51 -4.88 0.67
N ALA A 65 9.58 -5.52 1.17
CA ALA A 65 9.48 -6.78 1.89
C ALA A 65 8.87 -6.57 3.29
N GLU A 66 9.29 -5.50 3.98
CA GLU A 66 8.78 -5.14 5.29
C GLU A 66 7.29 -4.77 5.24
N LEU A 67 6.90 -3.88 4.32
CA LEU A 67 5.51 -3.49 4.07
C LEU A 67 4.60 -4.68 3.80
N VAL A 68 5.08 -5.63 2.99
CA VAL A 68 4.32 -6.83 2.65
C VAL A 68 4.17 -7.76 3.85
N SER A 69 5.22 -7.91 4.67
CA SER A 69 5.13 -8.68 5.90
C SER A 69 4.12 -8.08 6.88
N ARG A 70 4.04 -6.75 6.97
CA ARG A 70 3.03 -6.05 7.78
C ARG A 70 1.63 -6.24 7.20
N ALA A 71 1.48 -6.10 5.88
CA ALA A 71 0.22 -6.31 5.18
C ALA A 71 -0.34 -7.73 5.38
N GLN A 72 0.52 -8.74 5.38
CA GLN A 72 0.12 -10.14 5.64
C GLN A 72 -0.55 -10.34 7.00
N GLY A 73 -0.10 -9.63 8.04
CA GLY A 73 -0.72 -9.69 9.38
C GLY A 73 -2.10 -9.02 9.45
N LEU A 74 -2.45 -8.20 8.47
CA LEU A 74 -3.70 -7.43 8.39
C LEU A 74 -4.62 -7.92 7.26
N MET A 75 -4.30 -9.06 6.66
CA MET A 75 -5.08 -9.61 5.56
C MET A 75 -6.45 -10.10 6.01
N HIS A 76 -7.47 -9.63 5.30
CA HIS A 76 -8.84 -10.10 5.41
C HIS A 76 -9.47 -10.19 4.01
N GLU A 77 -10.55 -10.96 3.85
CA GLU A 77 -11.23 -11.08 2.55
C GLU A 77 -11.79 -9.73 2.09
N ASP A 78 -12.33 -8.98 3.05
CA ASP A 78 -12.85 -7.62 2.87
C ASP A 78 -11.85 -6.61 3.46
N CYS A 79 -10.77 -6.34 2.74
CA CYS A 79 -9.89 -5.21 3.06
C CYS A 79 -9.23 -4.63 1.80
N ALA A 80 -8.91 -3.34 1.87
CA ALA A 80 -8.18 -2.62 0.84
C ALA A 80 -6.90 -2.01 1.43
N PHE A 81 -5.80 -2.14 0.70
CA PHE A 81 -4.51 -1.56 1.06
C PHE A 81 -4.26 -0.31 0.23
N GLN A 82 -3.82 0.76 0.90
CA GLN A 82 -3.35 1.98 0.26
C GLN A 82 -1.92 2.25 0.73
N VAL A 83 -1.05 2.56 -0.22
CA VAL A 83 0.30 3.08 0.07
C VAL A 83 0.41 4.43 -0.61
N GLU A 84 0.59 5.48 0.19
CA GLU A 84 0.82 6.84 -0.26
C GLU A 84 2.30 7.16 -0.12
N ALA A 85 2.99 7.46 -1.22
CA ALA A 85 4.41 7.76 -1.22
C ALA A 85 4.70 8.97 -2.11
N ARG A 86 5.83 9.62 -1.87
CA ARG A 86 6.36 10.67 -2.76
C ARG A 86 7.12 10.01 -3.91
N TRP A 87 7.03 10.57 -5.11
CA TRP A 87 7.84 10.18 -6.26
C TRP A 87 8.88 11.25 -6.63
#